data_AF-A0A2E3PL65-F1
#
_entry.id   AF-A0A2E3PL65-F1
#
_cell.length_a   1.000
_cell.length_b   1.000
_cell.length_c   1.000
_cell.angle_alpha   90.00
_cell.angle_beta   90.00
_cell.angle_gamma   90.00
#
_symmetry.space_group_name_H-M   'P 1'
#
loop_
_entity.id
_entity.type
_entity.pdbx_description
1 polymer ?
#
loop_
_entity_poly.entity_id
_entity_poly.type
_entity_poly.pdbx_seq_one_letter_code
_entity_poly.pdbx_strand_id
1 'polypeptide(L)'
;MRDRQTPDLAQLIDACAQQDRDAFRNLFDAEAGRLISVAYRILCRRDLAEEAVQEAFIQIWDNAHRYNAGLGSPRAWMNTIVRFRAIDMLRAQKPEDPLPSDTMNSLRDSSAEASWNGLDSDGRLHLCLGEIDDWSRHALLLSYVAGLTQAEIAGRFGKPLGSVKSWMRRGLISLRECLK
;
A
#
# COMPACT_ATOMS: atom_id res chain seq x y z
N MET A 1 -22.29 22.64 -17.67
CA MET A 1 -22.64 21.63 -16.64
C MET A 1 -22.51 20.26 -17.27
N ARG A 2 -21.44 19.51 -16.96
CA ARG A 2 -21.33 18.08 -17.31
C ARG A 2 -21.44 17.32 -16.00
N ASP A 3 -22.53 16.60 -15.81
CA ASP A 3 -22.60 15.55 -14.79
C ASP A 3 -21.49 14.53 -15.12
N ARG A 4 -20.36 14.62 -14.41
CA ARG A 4 -19.40 13.52 -14.37
C ARG A 4 -20.01 12.48 -13.44
N GLN A 5 -20.77 11.53 -13.98
CA GLN A 5 -20.98 10.25 -13.31
C GLN A 5 -19.58 9.70 -13.01
N THR A 6 -19.22 9.66 -11.73
CA THR A 6 -18.01 8.97 -11.29
C THR A 6 -18.17 7.51 -11.73
N PRO A 7 -17.29 6.98 -12.60
CA PRO A 7 -17.41 5.61 -13.06
C PRO A 7 -17.37 4.67 -11.85
N ASP A 8 -18.30 3.71 -11.79
CA ASP A 8 -18.30 2.70 -10.74
C ASP A 8 -17.09 1.78 -10.94
N LEU A 9 -16.04 2.05 -10.18
CA LEU A 9 -14.78 1.33 -10.27
C LEU A 9 -14.94 -0.15 -9.96
N ALA A 10 -15.91 -0.54 -9.12
CA ALA A 10 -16.15 -1.95 -8.82
C ALA A 10 -16.68 -2.66 -10.06
N GLN A 11 -17.67 -2.07 -10.75
CA GLN A 11 -18.21 -2.60 -12.01
C GLN A 11 -17.13 -2.69 -13.10
N LEU A 12 -16.27 -1.66 -13.21
CA LEU A 12 -15.17 -1.69 -14.18
C LEU A 12 -14.18 -2.83 -13.90
N ILE A 13 -13.83 -3.07 -12.64
CA ILE A 13 -12.96 -4.18 -12.25
C ILE A 13 -13.64 -5.53 -12.53
N ASP A 14 -14.93 -5.68 -12.20
CA ASP A 14 -15.68 -6.90 -12.49
C ASP A 14 -15.74 -7.19 -14.00
N ALA A 15 -15.90 -6.16 -14.83
CA ALA A 15 -15.83 -6.30 -16.28
C ALA A 15 -14.40 -6.63 -16.78
N CYS A 16 -13.36 -6.09 -16.15
CA CYS A 16 -11.97 -6.51 -16.43
C CYS A 16 -11.76 -8.00 -16.11
N ALA A 17 -12.41 -8.54 -15.07
CA ALA A 17 -12.35 -9.97 -14.76
C ALA A 17 -12.97 -10.83 -15.87
N GLN A 18 -13.88 -10.26 -16.66
CA GLN A 18 -14.47 -10.86 -17.87
C GLN A 18 -13.68 -10.53 -19.16
N GLN A 19 -12.47 -9.98 -19.03
CA GLN A 19 -11.60 -9.59 -20.15
C GLN A 19 -12.19 -8.50 -21.06
N ASP A 20 -13.03 -7.62 -20.52
CA ASP A 20 -13.52 -6.44 -21.23
C ASP A 20 -12.44 -5.35 -21.33
N ARG A 21 -11.93 -5.15 -22.55
CA ARG A 21 -10.87 -4.17 -22.84
C ARG A 21 -11.33 -2.72 -22.73
N ASP A 22 -12.60 -2.43 -23.00
CA ASP A 22 -13.13 -1.08 -22.91
C ASP A 22 -13.31 -0.70 -21.43
N ALA A 23 -13.75 -1.64 -20.60
CA ALA A 23 -13.77 -1.46 -19.14
C ALA A 23 -12.37 -1.18 -18.58
N PHE A 24 -11.35 -1.92 -19.05
CA PHE A 24 -9.98 -1.68 -18.63
C PHE A 24 -9.45 -0.30 -19.06
N ARG A 25 -9.73 0.13 -20.29
CA ARG A 25 -9.39 1.47 -20.75
C ARG A 25 -10.05 2.55 -19.90
N ASN A 26 -11.35 2.41 -19.62
CA ASN A 26 -12.08 3.35 -18.77
C ASN A 26 -11.52 3.39 -17.34
N LEU A 27 -11.12 2.24 -16.79
CA LEU A 27 -10.47 2.15 -15.48
C LEU A 27 -9.11 2.85 -15.48
N PHE A 28 -8.32 2.63 -16.53
CA PHE A 28 -7.03 3.28 -16.71
C PHE A 28 -7.17 4.80 -16.79
N ASP A 29 -8.05 5.29 -17.67
CA ASP A 29 -8.27 6.73 -17.87
C ASP A 29 -8.78 7.42 -16.60
N ALA A 30 -9.57 6.71 -15.79
CA ALA A 30 -10.11 7.24 -14.54
C ALA A 30 -9.08 7.32 -13.40
N GLU A 31 -8.18 6.34 -13.28
CA GLU A 31 -7.37 6.16 -12.06
C GLU A 31 -5.85 6.31 -12.26
N ALA A 32 -5.33 6.23 -13.49
CA ALA A 32 -3.88 6.26 -13.75
C ALA A 32 -3.18 7.49 -13.18
N GLY A 33 -3.69 8.71 -13.41
CA GLY A 33 -3.07 9.94 -12.89
C GLY A 33 -3.00 9.98 -11.36
N ARG A 34 -4.03 9.45 -10.68
CA ARG A 34 -4.05 9.36 -9.21
C ARG A 34 -3.04 8.32 -8.72
N LEU A 35 -2.98 7.17 -9.36
CA LEU A 35 -2.05 6.09 -9.02
C LEU A 35 -0.59 6.49 -9.28
N ILE A 36 -0.32 7.27 -10.32
CA ILE A 36 1.02 7.84 -10.58
C ILE A 36 1.41 8.74 -9.41
N SER A 37 0.50 9.57 -8.91
CA SER A 37 0.75 10.41 -7.73
C SER A 37 1.06 9.58 -6.47
N VAL A 38 0.45 8.40 -6.32
CA VAL A 38 0.75 7.46 -5.22
C VAL A 38 2.15 6.87 -5.39
N ALA A 39 2.48 6.34 -6.57
CA ALA A 39 3.79 5.76 -6.85
C ALA A 39 4.92 6.80 -6.73
N TYR A 40 4.67 8.04 -7.18
CA TYR A 40 5.63 9.14 -7.11
C TYR A 40 6.03 9.49 -5.67
N ARG A 41 5.11 9.39 -4.70
CA ARG A 41 5.44 9.62 -3.28
C ARG A 41 6.41 8.59 -2.71
N ILE A 42 6.52 7.42 -3.33
CA ILE A 42 7.41 6.33 -2.91
C ILE A 42 8.74 6.40 -3.68
N LEU A 43 8.65 6.59 -4.99
CA LEU A 43 9.81 6.52 -5.89
C LEU A 43 10.54 7.85 -6.04
N CYS A 44 9.88 8.98 -5.74
CA CYS A 44 10.39 10.35 -5.93
C CYS A 44 10.95 10.61 -7.35
N ARG A 45 10.50 9.83 -8.33
CA ARG A 45 10.96 9.82 -9.72
C ARG A 45 9.77 9.55 -10.63
N ARG A 46 9.52 10.47 -11.57
CA ARG A 46 8.30 10.44 -12.40
C ARG A 46 8.32 9.30 -13.41
N ASP A 47 9.44 9.10 -14.08
CA ASP A 47 9.68 8.01 -15.03
C ASP A 47 9.36 6.66 -14.40
N LEU A 48 9.90 6.40 -13.21
CA LEU A 48 9.65 5.15 -12.49
C LEU A 48 8.23 5.03 -11.94
N ALA A 49 7.61 6.14 -11.56
CA ALA A 49 6.22 6.13 -11.10
C ALA A 49 5.25 5.76 -12.23
N GLU A 50 5.50 6.25 -13.45
CA GLU A 50 4.73 5.91 -14.64
C GLU A 50 4.91 4.43 -15.00
N GLU A 51 6.15 3.92 -14.98
CA GLU A 51 6.46 2.50 -15.19
C GLU A 51 5.80 1.59 -14.12
N ALA A 52 5.89 1.97 -12.84
CA ALA A 52 5.26 1.22 -11.75
C ALA A 52 3.74 1.10 -11.93
N VAL A 53 3.09 2.18 -12.39
CA VAL A 53 1.65 2.18 -12.64
C VAL A 53 1.30 1.34 -13.86
N GLN A 54 2.09 1.41 -14.93
CA GLN A 54 1.88 0.58 -16.11
C GLN A 54 1.90 -0.92 -15.75
N GLU A 55 2.91 -1.35 -15.00
CA GLU A 55 2.99 -2.75 -14.54
C GLU A 55 1.89 -3.10 -13.55
N ALA A 56 1.51 -2.18 -12.65
CA ALA A 56 0.41 -2.39 -11.73
C ALA A 56 -0.93 -2.56 -12.46
N PHE A 57 -1.17 -1.86 -13.58
CA PHE A 57 -2.37 -2.05 -14.38
C PHE A 57 -2.42 -3.42 -15.04
N ILE A 58 -1.28 -3.97 -15.46
CA ILE A 58 -1.20 -5.36 -15.93
C ILE A 58 -1.59 -6.31 -14.79
N GLN A 59 -1.06 -6.09 -13.59
CA GLN A 59 -1.44 -6.89 -12.41
C GLN A 59 -2.92 -6.74 -12.04
N ILE A 60 -3.49 -5.55 -12.16
CA ILE A 60 -4.93 -5.30 -11.94
C ILE A 60 -5.75 -6.10 -12.94
N TRP A 61 -5.38 -6.10 -14.22
CA TRP A 61 -6.06 -6.90 -15.25
C TRP A 61 -6.01 -8.40 -14.93
N ASP A 62 -4.81 -8.93 -14.67
CA ASP A 62 -4.60 -10.36 -14.42
C ASP A 62 -5.31 -10.84 -13.13
N ASN A 63 -5.41 -9.96 -12.13
CA ASN A 63 -5.97 -10.27 -10.82
C ASN A 63 -7.36 -9.68 -10.57
N ALA A 64 -8.02 -9.13 -11.59
CA ALA A 64 -9.34 -8.48 -11.45
C ALA A 64 -10.37 -9.42 -10.78
N HIS A 65 -10.34 -10.71 -11.13
CA HIS A 65 -11.18 -11.76 -10.55
C HIS A 65 -10.98 -11.99 -9.03
N ARG A 66 -9.90 -11.46 -8.44
CA ARG A 66 -9.60 -11.57 -7.00
C ARG A 66 -10.10 -10.38 -6.20
N TYR A 67 -10.55 -9.32 -6.85
CA TYR A 67 -11.15 -8.19 -6.16
C TYR A 67 -12.43 -8.64 -5.44
N ASN A 68 -12.59 -8.18 -4.21
CA ASN A 68 -13.74 -8.48 -3.38
C ASN A 68 -14.16 -7.21 -2.64
N ALA A 69 -15.33 -6.68 -2.99
CA ALA A 69 -15.89 -5.47 -2.41
C ALA A 69 -16.13 -5.57 -0.89
N GLY A 70 -16.29 -6.78 -0.36
CA GLY A 70 -16.41 -7.03 1.08
C GLY A 70 -15.08 -6.92 1.85
N LEU A 71 -13.93 -6.94 1.16
CA LEU A 71 -12.61 -6.82 1.79
C LEU A 71 -12.03 -5.40 1.72
N GLY A 72 -12.55 -4.54 0.84
CA GLY A 72 -12.12 -3.15 0.73
C GLY A 72 -12.62 -2.48 -0.55
N SER A 73 -12.44 -1.16 -0.64
CA SER A 73 -12.84 -0.40 -1.82
C SER A 73 -11.94 -0.69 -3.04
N PRO A 74 -12.43 -0.47 -4.27
CA PRO A 74 -11.63 -0.61 -5.50
C PRO A 74 -10.32 0.18 -5.43
N ARG A 75 -10.39 1.41 -4.92
CA ARG A 75 -9.23 2.30 -4.79
C ARG A 75 -8.21 1.77 -3.79
N ALA A 76 -8.64 1.23 -2.66
CA ALA A 76 -7.73 0.66 -1.67
C ALA A 76 -6.99 -0.56 -2.23
N TRP A 77 -7.72 -1.41 -2.97
CA TRP A 77 -7.13 -2.56 -3.65
C TRP A 77 -6.10 -2.16 -4.72
N MET A 78 -6.44 -1.23 -5.62
CA MET A 78 -5.50 -0.72 -6.63
C MET A 78 -4.28 -0.01 -6.02
N ASN A 79 -4.48 0.78 -4.96
CA ASN A 79 -3.39 1.44 -4.24
C ASN A 79 -2.40 0.42 -3.67
N THR A 80 -2.90 -0.72 -3.19
CA THR A 80 -2.07 -1.79 -2.63
C THR A 80 -1.15 -2.37 -3.70
N ILE A 81 -1.70 -2.66 -4.89
CA ILE A 81 -0.95 -3.20 -6.03
C ILE A 81 0.15 -2.21 -6.47
N VAL A 82 -0.22 -0.95 -6.71
CA VAL A 82 0.73 0.10 -7.13
C VAL A 82 1.81 0.33 -6.08
N ARG A 83 1.44 0.35 -4.80
CA ARG A 83 2.39 0.51 -3.71
C ARG A 83 3.40 -0.63 -3.67
N PHE A 84 2.95 -1.88 -3.79
CA PHE A 84 3.86 -3.02 -3.82
C PHE A 84 4.82 -2.92 -5.00
N ARG A 85 4.32 -2.63 -6.20
CA ARG A 85 5.19 -2.44 -7.37
C ARG A 85 6.22 -1.33 -7.16
N ALA A 86 5.81 -0.18 -6.65
CA ALA A 86 6.70 0.94 -6.38
C ALA A 86 7.78 0.62 -5.34
N ILE A 87 7.45 -0.13 -4.29
CA ILE A 87 8.42 -0.56 -3.27
C ILE A 87 9.42 -1.56 -3.87
N ASP A 88 8.95 -2.50 -4.67
CA ASP A 88 9.82 -3.49 -5.31
C ASP A 88 10.82 -2.81 -6.27
N MET A 89 10.36 -1.82 -7.05
CA MET A 89 11.24 -1.00 -7.89
C MET A 89 12.21 -0.14 -7.08
N LEU A 90 11.78 0.41 -5.93
CA LEU A 90 12.66 1.16 -5.03
C LEU A 90 13.76 0.27 -4.44
N ARG A 91 13.44 -0.98 -4.10
CA ARG A 91 14.41 -1.97 -3.63
C ARG A 91 15.42 -2.32 -4.71
N ALA A 92 14.96 -2.59 -5.94
CA ALA A 92 15.86 -2.94 -7.05
C ALA A 92 16.88 -1.84 -7.39
N GLN A 93 16.58 -0.58 -7.08
CA GLN A 93 17.49 0.55 -7.28
C GLN A 93 18.55 0.70 -6.19
N LYS A 94 18.33 0.13 -5.00
CA LYS A 94 19.36 0.07 -3.96
C LYS A 94 20.08 -1.26 -4.13
N PRO A 95 21.36 -1.29 -4.54
CA PRO A 95 22.16 -2.49 -4.43
C PRO A 95 22.01 -3.03 -2.99
N GLU A 96 21.86 -4.35 -2.83
CA GLU A 96 21.92 -4.99 -1.53
C GLU A 96 23.31 -4.74 -0.92
N ASP A 97 23.51 -3.58 -0.29
CA ASP A 97 24.59 -3.45 0.67
C ASP A 97 24.24 -4.41 1.81
N PRO A 98 25.11 -5.38 2.15
CA PRO A 98 24.95 -6.12 3.38
C PRO A 98 25.12 -5.10 4.49
N LEU A 99 23.99 -4.64 5.06
CA LEU A 99 23.93 -3.59 6.07
C LEU A 99 25.06 -3.81 7.10
N PRO A 100 26.05 -2.91 7.19
CA PRO A 100 26.99 -2.93 8.30
C PRO A 100 26.19 -2.73 9.58
N SER A 101 26.44 -3.60 10.56
CA SER A 101 25.81 -3.70 11.88
C SER A 101 25.72 -2.38 12.68
N ASP A 102 26.35 -1.30 12.23
CA ASP A 102 26.44 -0.02 12.95
C ASP A 102 25.54 1.10 12.38
N THR A 103 24.78 0.84 11.32
CA THR A 103 23.68 1.74 10.88
C THR A 103 22.32 1.32 11.45
N MET A 104 22.32 0.44 12.46
CA MET A 104 21.13 -0.17 13.03
C MET A 104 20.37 0.77 14.00
N ASN A 105 20.95 1.93 14.32
CA ASN A 105 20.45 2.85 15.36
C ASN A 105 20.09 4.26 14.86
N SER A 106 20.31 4.61 13.59
CA SER A 106 20.12 5.99 13.09
C SER A 106 18.74 6.26 12.46
N LEU A 107 17.88 5.25 12.36
CA LEU A 107 16.46 5.42 12.04
C LEU A 107 15.61 5.13 13.29
N ARG A 108 15.85 5.91 14.37
CA ARG A 108 14.85 6.08 15.43
C ARG A 108 13.61 6.71 14.79
N ASP A 109 12.54 5.93 14.75
CA ASP A 109 11.09 6.20 14.76
C ASP A 109 10.46 7.44 14.10
N SER A 110 11.13 8.58 13.99
CA SER A 110 10.43 9.85 13.74
C SER A 110 9.96 10.04 12.29
N SER A 111 10.57 9.37 11.30
CA SER A 111 10.24 9.59 9.88
C SER A 111 9.02 8.80 9.41
N ALA A 112 8.80 7.60 9.94
CA ALA A 112 7.63 6.80 9.59
C ALA A 112 6.37 7.43 10.21
N GLU A 113 6.44 7.79 11.49
CA GLU A 113 5.36 8.47 12.21
C GLU A 113 5.07 9.86 11.63
N ALA A 114 6.10 10.66 11.30
CA ALA A 114 5.90 11.98 10.69
C ALA A 114 5.36 11.92 9.26
N SER A 115 5.74 10.90 8.47
CA SER A 115 5.19 10.71 7.11
C SER A 115 3.70 10.32 7.13
N TRP A 116 3.17 9.80 8.25
CA TRP A 116 1.75 9.47 8.41
C TRP A 116 0.87 10.67 8.74
N ASN A 117 1.40 11.66 9.46
CA ASN A 117 0.65 12.87 9.80
C ASN A 117 0.13 13.61 8.55
N GLY A 118 0.75 13.40 7.39
CA GLY A 118 0.27 13.94 6.11
C GLY A 118 -0.74 13.08 5.35
N LEU A 119 -0.96 11.82 5.77
CA LEU A 119 -1.94 10.90 5.15
C LEU A 119 -3.29 10.85 5.89
N ASP A 120 -3.34 11.28 7.15
CA ASP A 120 -4.57 11.28 7.96
C ASP A 120 -5.28 12.64 7.86
N SER A 121 -6.22 12.77 6.92
CA SER A 121 -6.99 14.02 6.75
C SER A 121 -8.03 14.23 7.85
N ASP A 122 -8.38 13.21 8.64
CA ASP A 122 -9.53 13.21 9.55
C ASP A 122 -9.15 12.94 11.02
N GLY A 123 -7.87 12.62 11.31
CA GLY A 123 -7.32 12.39 12.66
C GLY A 123 -7.77 11.08 13.33
N ARG A 124 -8.84 10.45 12.82
CA ARG A 124 -9.42 9.22 13.37
C ARG A 124 -8.48 8.03 13.24
N LEU A 125 -7.72 7.94 12.14
CA LEU A 125 -6.79 6.83 11.94
C LEU A 125 -5.66 6.90 12.95
N HIS A 126 -5.13 8.09 13.23
CA HIS A 126 -4.10 8.31 14.24
C HIS A 126 -4.59 7.91 15.64
N LEU A 127 -5.81 8.29 16.02
CA LEU A 127 -6.41 7.90 17.30
C LEU A 127 -6.52 6.37 17.42
N CYS A 128 -7.07 5.71 16.41
CA CYS A 128 -7.22 4.25 16.41
C CYS A 128 -5.87 3.51 16.41
N LEU A 129 -4.86 4.03 15.72
CA LEU A 129 -3.50 3.48 15.79
C LEU A 129 -2.92 3.58 17.21
N GLY A 130 -3.28 4.63 17.96
CA GLY A 130 -2.89 4.80 19.36
C GLY A 130 -3.45 3.74 20.31
N GLU A 131 -4.54 3.08 19.95
CA GLU A 131 -5.18 2.04 20.77
C GLU A 131 -4.61 0.63 20.55
N ILE A 132 -3.79 0.44 19.51
CA ILE A 132 -3.17 -0.84 19.17
C ILE A 132 -1.93 -1.08 20.03
N ASP A 133 -1.68 -2.34 20.39
CA ASP A 133 -0.43 -2.73 21.05
C ASP A 133 0.82 -2.35 20.24
N ASP A 134 1.89 -1.97 20.93
CA ASP A 134 3.11 -1.43 20.31
C ASP A 134 3.68 -2.34 19.22
N TRP A 135 3.69 -3.66 19.42
CA TRP A 135 4.25 -4.59 18.44
C TRP A 135 3.43 -4.63 17.16
N SER A 136 2.10 -4.72 17.28
CA SER A 136 1.19 -4.68 16.13
C SER A 136 1.22 -3.33 15.43
N ARG A 137 1.27 -2.21 16.18
CA ARG A 137 1.41 -0.86 15.63
C ARG A 137 2.70 -0.72 14.84
N HIS A 138 3.87 -0.98 15.44
CA HIS A 138 5.15 -0.85 14.75
C HIS A 138 5.26 -1.78 13.53
N ALA A 139 4.77 -3.03 13.62
CA ALA A 139 4.75 -3.93 12.48
C ALA A 139 3.92 -3.36 11.30
N LEU A 140 2.77 -2.76 11.60
CA LEU A 140 1.95 -2.09 10.59
C LEU A 140 2.67 -0.86 10.02
N LEU A 141 3.22 0.02 10.85
CA LEU A 141 3.93 1.22 10.38
C LEU A 141 5.14 0.87 9.51
N LEU A 142 5.94 -0.12 9.90
CA LEU A 142 7.09 -0.57 9.12
C LEU A 142 6.69 -1.17 7.78
N SER A 143 5.59 -1.93 7.76
CA SER A 143 5.08 -2.49 6.51
C SER A 143 4.48 -1.40 5.61
N TYR A 144 3.68 -0.49 6.17
CA TYR A 144 2.85 0.47 5.43
C TYR A 144 3.52 1.82 5.13
N VAL A 145 4.52 2.28 5.89
CA VAL A 145 5.38 3.42 5.48
C VAL A 145 6.67 2.93 4.88
N ALA A 146 7.45 2.21 5.69
CA ALA A 146 8.82 1.93 5.36
C ALA A 146 8.92 0.83 4.29
N GLY A 147 7.79 0.18 3.96
CA GLY A 147 7.68 -0.77 2.88
C GLY A 147 8.26 -2.14 3.20
N LEU A 148 8.62 -2.40 4.46
CA LEU A 148 9.27 -3.66 4.83
C LEU A 148 8.34 -4.85 4.61
N THR A 149 8.93 -5.96 4.15
CA THR A 149 8.24 -7.26 4.10
C THR A 149 8.08 -7.82 5.50
N GLN A 150 7.16 -8.77 5.67
CA GLN A 150 6.98 -9.46 6.95
C GLN A 150 8.24 -10.20 7.40
N ALA A 151 9.07 -10.69 6.46
CA ALA A 151 10.34 -11.33 6.75
C ALA A 151 11.40 -10.33 7.22
N GLU A 152 11.49 -9.16 6.58
CA GLU A 152 12.38 -8.07 7.02
C GLU A 152 11.97 -7.54 8.39
N ILE A 153 10.67 -7.39 8.67
CA ILE A 153 10.16 -7.00 9.99
C ILE A 153 10.51 -8.07 11.04
N ALA A 154 10.35 -9.35 10.69
CA ALA A 154 10.74 -10.47 11.56
C ALA A 154 12.23 -10.44 11.90
N GLY A 155 13.09 -10.22 10.89
CA GLY A 155 14.52 -10.01 11.09
C GLY A 155 14.82 -8.79 11.97
N ARG A 156 14.18 -7.65 11.69
CA ARG A 156 14.37 -6.39 12.44
C ARG A 156 13.93 -6.50 13.90
N PHE A 157 12.88 -7.25 14.18
CA PHE A 157 12.40 -7.47 15.55
C PHE A 157 13.13 -8.61 16.28
N GLY A 158 13.89 -9.44 15.56
CA GLY A 158 14.45 -10.67 16.10
C GLY A 158 13.36 -11.67 16.53
N LYS A 159 12.26 -11.74 15.76
CA LYS A 159 11.05 -12.53 16.10
C LYS A 159 10.68 -13.48 14.98
N PRO A 160 10.02 -14.61 15.27
CA PRO A 160 9.55 -15.52 14.23
C PRO A 160 8.56 -14.84 13.27
N LEU A 161 8.60 -15.19 11.98
CA LEU A 161 7.68 -14.69 10.95
C LEU A 161 6.21 -14.91 11.32
N GLY A 162 5.90 -16.04 11.98
CA GLY A 162 4.56 -16.34 12.47
C GLY A 162 4.04 -15.34 13.51
N SER A 163 4.91 -14.83 14.38
CA SER A 163 4.57 -13.80 15.36
C SER A 163 4.26 -12.47 14.68
N VAL A 164 5.08 -12.06 13.71
CA VAL A 164 4.86 -10.83 12.94
C VAL A 164 3.55 -10.89 12.16
N LYS A 165 3.26 -11.99 11.47
CA LYS A 165 1.97 -12.21 10.80
C LYS A 165 0.79 -12.09 11.78
N SER A 166 0.93 -12.66 12.97
CA SER A 166 -0.10 -12.62 14.00
C SER A 166 -0.30 -11.20 14.56
N TRP A 167 0.76 -10.43 14.75
CA TRP A 167 0.71 -9.01 15.15
C TRP A 167 0.02 -8.16 14.08
N MET A 168 0.45 -8.27 12.83
CA MET A 168 -0.16 -7.52 11.73
C MET A 168 -1.66 -7.85 11.59
N ARG A 169 -2.04 -9.12 11.69
CA ARG A 169 -3.45 -9.53 11.64
C ARG A 169 -4.24 -8.91 12.80
N ARG A 170 -3.73 -8.99 14.04
CA ARG A 170 -4.40 -8.42 15.21
C ARG A 170 -4.54 -6.90 15.12
N GLY A 171 -3.46 -6.20 14.74
CA GLY A 171 -3.49 -4.76 14.53
C GLY A 171 -4.52 -4.34 13.47
N LEU A 172 -4.61 -5.05 12.34
CA LEU A 172 -5.62 -4.75 11.31
C LEU A 172 -7.06 -5.01 11.78
N ILE A 173 -7.29 -6.03 12.61
CA ILE A 173 -8.61 -6.30 13.20
C ILE A 173 -8.98 -5.16 14.15
N SER A 174 -8.08 -4.78 15.05
CA SER A 174 -8.30 -3.68 16.00
C SER A 174 -8.53 -2.34 15.28
N LEU A 175 -7.76 -2.03 14.24
CA LEU A 175 -8.01 -0.84 13.39
C LEU A 175 -9.39 -0.85 12.77
N ARG A 176 -9.80 -2.00 12.22
CA ARG A 176 -11.13 -2.13 11.61
C ARG A 176 -12.24 -1.92 12.62
N GLU A 177 -12.07 -2.41 13.84
CA GLU A 177 -13.06 -2.24 14.91
C GLU A 177 -13.17 -0.79 15.38
N CYS A 178 -12.04 -0.09 15.53
CA CYS A 178 -12.03 1.32 15.94
C CYS A 178 -12.52 2.28 14.84
N LEU A 179 -12.26 1.98 13.57
CA LEU A 179 -12.64 2.84 12.44
C LEU A 179 -14.11 2.69 11.99
N LYS A 180 -14.82 1.67 12.48
CA LYS A 180 -16.27 1.54 12.26
C LYS A 180 -17.03 2.72 12.86
#